data_AF-A0A800K782-F1
#
_entry.id   AF-A0A800K782-F1
#
_cell.length_a   1.000
_cell.length_b   1.000
_cell.length_c   1.000
_cell.angle_alpha   90.00
_cell.angle_beta   90.00
_cell.angle_gamma   90.00
#
_symmetry.space_group_name_H-M   'P 1'
#
loop_
_entity.id
_entity.type
_entity.pdbx_description
1 polymer ?
#
loop_
_entity_poly.entity_id
_entity_poly.type
_entity_poly.pdbx_seq_one_letter_code
_entity_poly.pdbx_strand_id
1 'polypeptide(L)' 'MRITTFALAATATCLLPAPPAAAQTDTDPALQEWAVPYADSRPRDPMVAPDGRVWFVGQAGNYVSV' A
#
# COMPACT_ATOMS: atom_id res chain seq x y z
N MET A 1 -48.83 -7.13 17.70
CA MET A 1 -49.10 -5.77 17.18
C MET A 1 -47.81 -5.20 16.63
N ARG A 2 -47.71 -5.09 15.28
CA ARG A 2 -46.78 -4.26 14.45
C ARG A 2 -45.27 -4.49 14.65
N ILE A 3 -44.61 -5.41 13.94
CA ILE A 3 -44.02 -5.29 12.59
C ILE A 3 -43.49 -3.88 12.27
N THR A 4 -42.16 -3.74 12.20
CA THR A 4 -41.49 -2.65 11.48
C THR A 4 -40.39 -3.26 10.61
N THR A 5 -40.57 -3.06 9.31
CA THR A 5 -39.81 -3.58 8.18
C THR A 5 -38.35 -3.11 8.18
N PHE A 6 -37.40 -4.03 8.14
CA PHE A 6 -36.03 -3.76 7.67
C PHE A 6 -36.04 -3.84 6.14
N ALA A 7 -36.01 -2.70 5.46
CA ALA A 7 -35.75 -2.65 4.02
C ALA A 7 -34.31 -2.18 3.81
N LEU A 8 -33.36 -3.12 3.71
CA LEU A 8 -32.03 -2.83 3.20
C LEU A 8 -32.07 -3.05 1.69
N ALA A 9 -32.30 -1.97 0.95
CA ALA A 9 -32.26 -1.96 -0.50
C ALA A 9 -30.80 -1.92 -0.99
N ALA A 10 -30.39 -3.02 -1.60
CA ALA A 10 -29.42 -3.21 -2.67
C ALA A 10 -28.30 -2.15 -2.89
N THR A 11 -27.06 -2.59 -2.66
CA THR A 11 -25.98 -2.37 -3.64
C THR A 11 -25.31 -3.72 -3.92
N ALA A 12 -25.77 -4.38 -5.00
CA ALA A 12 -25.00 -5.46 -5.60
C ALA A 12 -23.79 -4.83 -6.29
N THR A 13 -22.68 -4.68 -5.57
CA THR A 13 -21.40 -4.32 -6.16
C THR A 13 -21.04 -5.45 -7.13
N CYS A 14 -20.97 -5.11 -8.41
CA CYS A 14 -20.67 -6.01 -9.50
C CYS A 14 -19.39 -6.80 -9.20
N LEU A 15 -19.50 -8.12 -9.00
CA LEU A 15 -18.38 -9.02 -8.73
C LEU A 15 -17.69 -9.41 -10.05
N LEU A 16 -17.23 -8.42 -10.82
CA LEU A 16 -16.38 -8.71 -11.97
C LEU A 16 -15.02 -9.16 -11.44
N PRO A 17 -14.46 -10.30 -11.91
CA PRO A 17 -13.11 -10.68 -11.54
C PRO A 17 -12.15 -9.60 -12.04
N ALA A 18 -11.22 -9.19 -11.18
CA ALA A 18 -10.17 -8.26 -11.59
C ALA A 18 -9.44 -8.84 -12.81
N PRO A 19 -9.15 -8.04 -13.85
CA PRO A 19 -8.31 -8.49 -14.94
C PRO A 19 -6.99 -9.02 -14.39
N PRO A 20 -6.39 -10.04 -15.01
CA PRO A 20 -5.10 -10.56 -14.55
C PRO A 20 -4.08 -9.43 -14.54
N ALA A 21 -3.32 -9.33 -13.45
CA ALA A 21 -2.18 -8.44 -13.40
C ALA A 21 -1.24 -8.77 -14.56
N ALA A 22 -0.65 -7.74 -15.17
CA ALA A 22 0.39 -7.96 -16.17
C ALA A 22 1.51 -8.80 -15.53
N ALA A 23 1.90 -9.89 -16.18
CA ALA A 23 3.02 -10.69 -15.73
C ALA A 23 4.32 -9.92 -15.94
N GLN A 24 5.25 -10.05 -15.00
CA GLN A 24 6.59 -9.50 -15.14
C GLN A 24 7.30 -10.17 -16.33
N THR A 25 8.03 -9.39 -17.11
CA THR A 25 8.76 -9.79 -18.31
C THR A 25 10.27 -9.68 -18.09
N ASP A 26 11.06 -10.36 -18.92
CA ASP A 26 12.53 -10.28 -18.85
C ASP A 26 13.10 -8.89 -19.13
N THR A 27 12.27 -7.97 -19.65
CA THR A 27 12.63 -6.57 -19.87
C THR A 27 12.32 -5.66 -18.69
N ASP A 28 11.63 -6.16 -17.67
CA ASP A 28 11.34 -5.35 -16.48
C ASP A 28 12.59 -5.14 -15.64
N PRO A 29 12.74 -3.97 -15.01
CA PRO A 29 13.86 -3.72 -14.11
C PRO A 29 13.83 -4.70 -12.94
N ALA A 30 15.00 -5.18 -12.54
CA ALA A 30 15.13 -5.99 -11.33
C ALA A 30 14.70 -5.15 -10.11
N LEU A 31 13.69 -5.63 -9.38
CA LEU A 31 13.26 -5.01 -8.13
C LEU A 31 14.19 -5.45 -7.00
N GLN A 32 14.84 -4.48 -6.35
CA GLN A 32 15.56 -4.68 -5.10
C GLN A 32 14.78 -3.98 -3.99
N GLU A 33 14.48 -4.71 -2.92
CA GLU A 33 13.83 -4.18 -1.73
C GLU A 33 14.81 -4.19 -0.55
N TRP A 34 14.62 -3.24 0.36
CA TRP A 34 15.38 -3.15 1.61
C TRP A 34 14.40 -3.14 2.78
N ALA A 35 14.61 -4.04 3.73
CA ALA A 35 13.78 -4.09 4.93
C ALA A 35 14.10 -2.90 5.83
N VAL A 36 13.06 -2.15 6.21
CA VAL A 36 13.17 -1.13 7.25
C VAL A 36 13.19 -1.87 8.61
N PRO A 37 14.23 -1.69 9.46
CA PRO A 37 14.42 -2.51 10.66
C PRO A 37 13.46 -2.18 11.80
N TYR A 38 12.61 -1.17 11.62
CA TYR A 38 11.67 -0.68 12.62
C TYR A 38 10.27 -1.24 12.35
N ALA A 39 9.77 -2.06 13.28
CA ALA A 39 8.43 -2.64 13.22
C ALA A 39 7.34 -1.55 13.19
N ASP A 40 6.25 -1.83 12.48
CA ASP A 40 5.05 -0.98 12.38
C ASP A 40 5.30 0.49 11.99
N SER A 41 6.45 0.79 11.38
CA SER A 41 6.95 2.16 11.21
C SER A 41 6.24 2.98 10.12
N ARG A 42 5.58 2.33 9.15
CA ARG A 42 4.96 2.96 7.98
C ARG A 42 5.93 3.95 7.28
N PRO A 43 7.05 3.46 6.72
CA PRO A 43 8.01 4.30 6.01
C PRO A 43 7.35 4.94 4.79
N ARG A 44 7.60 6.24 4.57
CA ARG A 44 7.01 6.99 3.45
C ARG A 44 7.96 8.08 2.94
N ASP A 45 7.62 8.58 1.75
CA ASP A 45 8.19 9.75 1.09
C ASP A 45 9.73 9.71 0.98
N PRO A 46 10.32 8.67 0.33
CA PRO A 46 11.77 8.56 0.17
C PRO A 46 12.32 9.70 -0.69
N MET A 47 13.48 10.25 -0.31
CA MET A 47 14.22 11.25 -1.06
C MET A 47 15.70 10.89 -1.16
N VAL A 48 16.27 11.02 -2.35
CA VAL A 48 17.69 10.73 -2.62
C VAL A 48 18.53 11.99 -2.42
N ALA A 49 19.46 11.97 -1.47
CA ALA A 49 20.40 13.06 -1.23
C ALA A 49 21.56 13.07 -2.25
N PRO A 50 22.29 14.19 -2.42
CA PRO A 50 23.41 14.29 -3.36
C PRO A 50 24.56 13.29 -3.12
N ASP A 51 24.69 12.78 -1.89
CA ASP A 51 25.66 11.75 -1.52
C ASP A 51 25.16 10.31 -1.79
N GLY A 52 23.99 10.16 -2.42
CA GLY A 52 23.39 8.88 -2.78
C GLY A 52 22.60 8.21 -1.65
N ARG A 53 22.50 8.83 -0.47
CA ARG A 53 21.69 8.30 0.64
C ARG A 53 20.20 8.48 0.38
N VAL A 54 19.40 7.48 0.73
CA VAL A 54 17.93 7.54 0.63
C VAL A 54 17.37 7.86 2.01
N TRP A 55 16.87 9.07 2.19
CA TRP A 55 16.21 9.51 3.41
C TRP A 55 14.73 9.22 3.36
N PHE A 56 14.16 8.84 4.50
CA PHE A 56 12.72 8.59 4.63
C PHE A 56 12.24 8.92 6.05
N VAL A 57 10.92 9.02 6.20
CA VAL A 57 10.27 9.22 7.51
C VAL A 57 9.48 7.98 7.91
N GLY A 58 9.55 7.58 9.17
CA GLY A 58 8.67 6.57 9.76
C GLY A 58 7.41 7.21 10.30
N GLN A 59 6.31 7.20 9.53
CA GLN A 59 5.08 7.92 9.88
C GLN A 59 4.52 7.52 11.26
N ALA A 60 4.58 6.24 11.60
CA ALA A 60 4.07 5.75 12.89
C ALA A 60 5.13 5.79 14.00
N GLY A 61 6.42 5.77 13.63
CA GLY A 61 7.54 5.70 14.56
C GLY A 61 8.12 7.07 14.98
N ASN A 62 7.66 8.17 14.40
CA ASN A 62 8.15 9.53 14.68
C ASN A 62 9.68 9.68 14.53
N TYR A 63 10.24 9.17 13.43
CA TYR A 63 11.67 9.28 13.14
C TYR A 63 11.96 9.65 11.69
N VAL A 64 13.19 10.12 11.48
CA VAL A 64 13.87 10.28 10.19
C VAL A 64 15.07 9.34 10.18
N SER A 65 15.25 8.58 9.10
CA SER A 65 16.39 7.67 8.93
C SER A 65 16.88 7.67 7.49
N VAL A 66 18.10 7.17 7.33
CA VAL A 66 18.68 6.68 6.08
C VAL A 66 18.71 5.15 6.11
#